data_AF-A0A925LD57-F1
#
_entry.id   AF-A0A925LD57-F1
#
_cell.length_a   1.000
_cell.length_b   1.000
_cell.length_c   1.000
_cell.angle_alpha   90.00
_cell.angle_beta   90.00
_cell.angle_gamma   90.00
#
_symmetry.space_group_name_H-M   'P 1'
#
loop_
_entity.id
_entity.type
_entity.pdbx_description
1 polymer ?
#
loop_
_entity_poly.entity_id
_entity_poly.type
_entity_poly.pdbx_seq_one_letter_code
_entity_poly.pdbx_strand_id
1 'polypeptide(L)'
;MALISSSTPAAGSRLERLKAQPRKPGEASFFFYDAHFKNDAVKILPGEYFVHEEDMLIMTTLGSCIAACLYDRNAKVGGMNHFMLPDGAGDSGRYGSYAMELLINEMMKRGAQRSTMEAKVFGGGQVVAGMTTMNVGERNTNFVMDYLKTERIPVVSKDVLDVYPRKVCFLPGSGKAMVKRLAPTNTEALLAQDRAAAQKAVPANTGGGSVDLF
;
A
#
# COMPACT_ATOMS: atom_id res chain seq x y z
N MET A 1 35.53 -40.76 12.95
CA MET A 1 35.41 -39.29 12.87
C MET A 1 34.63 -38.96 11.61
N ALA A 2 33.30 -39.06 11.67
CA ALA A 2 32.42 -38.80 10.52
C ALA A 2 31.94 -37.36 10.60
N LEU A 3 32.25 -36.58 9.55
CA LEU A 3 31.82 -35.21 9.39
C LEU A 3 30.31 -35.20 9.12
N ILE A 4 29.57 -34.63 10.06
CA ILE A 4 28.16 -34.30 9.95
C ILE A 4 28.04 -33.17 8.93
N SER A 5 27.67 -33.52 7.70
CA SER A 5 27.25 -32.58 6.66
C SER A 5 25.95 -31.93 7.12
N SER A 6 26.00 -30.67 7.55
CA SER A 6 24.82 -29.87 7.86
C SER A 6 24.01 -29.63 6.58
N SER A 7 22.85 -30.28 6.49
CA SER A 7 21.90 -30.12 5.40
C SER A 7 21.26 -28.73 5.42
N THR A 8 21.32 -28.08 4.25
CA THR A 8 20.68 -26.80 3.89
C THR A 8 19.16 -26.86 4.06
N PRO A 9 18.47 -25.83 4.58
CA PRO A 9 17.00 -25.83 4.60
C PRO A 9 16.39 -25.50 3.22
N ALA A 10 15.60 -26.47 2.72
CA ALA A 10 14.44 -26.47 1.82
C ALA A 10 14.53 -26.07 0.31
N ALA A 11 14.38 -27.10 -0.53
CA ALA A 11 14.23 -27.07 -2.00
C ALA A 11 12.78 -26.77 -2.46
N GLY A 12 12.33 -25.52 -2.31
CA GLY A 12 11.04 -25.04 -2.84
C GLY A 12 11.21 -23.87 -3.80
N SER A 13 10.25 -23.67 -4.70
CA SER A 13 10.19 -22.48 -5.58
C SER A 13 10.18 -21.18 -4.76
N ARG A 14 10.61 -20.06 -5.36
CA ARG A 14 10.61 -18.75 -4.69
C ARG A 14 9.22 -18.38 -4.15
N LEU A 15 8.18 -18.65 -4.95
CA LEU A 15 6.78 -18.43 -4.57
C LEU A 15 6.35 -19.24 -3.33
N GLU A 16 6.76 -20.50 -3.24
CA GLU A 16 6.45 -21.33 -2.05
C GLU A 16 7.13 -20.78 -0.79
N ARG A 17 8.39 -20.33 -0.92
CA ARG A 17 9.08 -19.68 0.20
C ARG A 17 8.38 -18.39 0.64
N LEU A 18 7.95 -17.56 -0.31
CA LEU A 18 7.20 -16.33 -0.01
C LEU A 18 5.90 -16.64 0.74
N LYS A 19 5.16 -17.68 0.32
CA LYS A 19 3.90 -18.11 0.95
C LYS A 19 4.09 -18.72 2.34
N ALA A 20 5.21 -19.41 2.58
CA ALA A 20 5.48 -20.09 3.84
C ALA A 20 5.95 -19.16 4.97
N GLN A 21 6.43 -17.96 4.63
CA GLN A 21 6.92 -17.01 5.63
C GLN A 21 5.79 -16.46 6.51
N PRO A 22 6.01 -16.32 7.83
CA PRO A 22 5.04 -15.69 8.72
C PRO A 22 4.83 -14.22 8.33
N ARG A 23 3.58 -13.74 8.48
CA ARG A 23 3.18 -12.38 8.13
C ARG A 23 2.99 -11.53 9.37
N LYS A 24 3.45 -10.28 9.29
CA LYS A 24 3.17 -9.25 10.29
C LYS A 24 1.74 -8.73 10.12
N PRO A 25 1.12 -8.12 11.16
CA PRO A 25 -0.17 -7.45 11.00
C PRO A 25 -0.14 -6.45 9.85
N GLY A 26 -1.11 -6.55 8.93
CA GLY A 26 -1.21 -5.70 7.75
C GLY A 26 -0.25 -6.05 6.60
N GLU A 27 0.66 -7.02 6.76
CA GLU A 27 1.53 -7.46 5.67
C GLU A 27 0.76 -8.36 4.70
N ALA A 28 0.83 -8.05 3.41
CA ALA A 28 0.09 -8.79 2.40
C ALA A 28 0.51 -10.27 2.30
N SER A 29 -0.47 -11.12 2.04
CA SER A 29 -0.30 -12.58 2.03
C SER A 29 -0.72 -13.27 0.73
N PHE A 30 -1.33 -12.54 -0.21
CA PHE A 30 -1.83 -13.12 -1.45
C PHE A 30 -0.75 -13.13 -2.56
N PHE A 31 0.10 -14.16 -2.53
CA PHE A 31 1.16 -14.37 -3.52
C PHE A 31 0.72 -15.27 -4.68
N PHE A 32 1.14 -14.92 -5.89
CA PHE A 32 0.85 -15.65 -7.12
C PHE A 32 1.96 -15.43 -8.15
N TYR A 33 1.96 -16.24 -9.22
CA TYR A 33 2.82 -16.01 -10.37
C TYR A 33 2.06 -15.19 -11.42
N ASP A 34 2.60 -14.05 -11.84
CA ASP A 34 2.01 -13.23 -12.89
C ASP A 34 2.58 -13.65 -14.25
N ALA A 35 1.75 -14.27 -15.08
CA ALA A 35 2.18 -14.78 -16.39
C ALA A 35 2.52 -13.67 -17.41
N HIS A 36 1.97 -12.46 -17.26
CA HIS A 36 2.26 -11.35 -18.17
C HIS A 36 3.67 -10.81 -17.93
N PHE A 37 4.04 -10.63 -16.66
CA PHE A 37 5.36 -10.17 -16.26
C PHE A 37 6.38 -11.31 -16.10
N LYS A 38 5.92 -12.57 -16.14
CA LYS A 38 6.72 -13.78 -15.93
C LYS A 38 7.51 -13.77 -14.61
N ASN A 39 6.91 -13.20 -13.56
CA ASN A 39 7.56 -13.04 -12.25
C ASN A 39 6.59 -13.31 -11.11
N ASP A 40 7.13 -13.54 -9.92
CA ASP A 40 6.35 -13.66 -8.69
C ASP A 40 5.73 -12.30 -8.33
N ALA A 41 4.53 -12.36 -7.78
CA ALA A 41 3.76 -11.19 -7.41
C ALA A 41 3.09 -11.38 -6.06
N VAL A 42 2.87 -10.28 -5.36
CA VAL A 42 1.95 -10.19 -4.24
C VAL A 42 0.88 -9.16 -4.57
N LYS A 43 -0.38 -9.49 -4.28
CA LYS A 43 -1.47 -8.51 -4.33
C LYS A 43 -1.63 -7.92 -2.94
N ILE A 44 -1.61 -6.60 -2.85
CA ILE A 44 -1.97 -5.89 -1.63
C ILE A 44 -3.45 -5.50 -1.70
N LEU A 45 -4.20 -5.85 -0.66
CA LEU A 45 -5.59 -5.48 -0.46
C LEU A 45 -5.69 -4.20 0.37
N PRO A 46 -6.88 -3.57 0.45
CA PRO A 46 -7.05 -2.36 1.23
C PRO A 46 -6.74 -2.58 2.71
N GLY A 47 -5.87 -1.75 3.27
CA GLY A 47 -5.35 -1.88 4.61
C GLY A 47 -4.05 -2.64 4.72
N GLU A 48 -3.52 -3.18 3.61
CA GLU A 48 -2.28 -3.94 3.59
C GLU A 48 -1.09 -3.14 3.06
N TYR A 49 0.10 -3.61 3.39
CA TYR A 49 1.36 -3.16 2.84
C TYR A 49 2.26 -4.36 2.52
N PHE A 50 3.31 -4.12 1.73
CA PHE A 50 4.37 -5.10 1.55
C PHE A 50 5.70 -4.39 1.27
N VAL A 51 6.79 -4.94 1.79
CA VAL A 51 8.16 -4.43 1.60
C VAL A 51 9.07 -5.58 1.17
N HIS A 52 9.89 -5.34 0.16
CA HIS A 52 10.92 -6.28 -0.28
C HIS A 52 12.07 -5.56 -0.99
N GLU A 53 13.14 -6.29 -1.26
CA GLU A 53 14.39 -5.86 -1.86
C GLU A 53 14.70 -6.62 -3.16
N GLU A 54 13.97 -7.70 -3.44
CA GLU A 54 14.18 -8.53 -4.62
C GLU A 54 13.29 -8.13 -5.81
N ASP A 55 13.61 -8.68 -6.98
CA ASP A 55 12.84 -8.49 -8.21
C ASP A 55 11.53 -9.29 -8.17
N MET A 56 10.45 -8.66 -7.73
CA MET A 56 9.09 -9.20 -7.79
C MET A 56 8.09 -8.05 -7.96
N LEU A 57 6.80 -8.39 -8.07
CA LEU A 57 5.76 -7.39 -8.27
C LEU A 57 4.95 -7.22 -7.00
N ILE A 58 4.73 -5.98 -6.58
CA ILE A 58 3.69 -5.61 -5.63
C ILE A 58 2.56 -5.00 -6.46
N MET A 59 1.36 -5.56 -6.40
CA MET A 59 0.24 -5.18 -7.27
C MET A 59 -0.99 -4.78 -6.48
N THR A 60 -1.72 -3.78 -6.97
CA THR A 60 -3.04 -3.44 -6.44
C THR A 60 -3.94 -2.77 -7.46
N THR A 61 -5.23 -2.67 -7.14
CA THR A 61 -6.21 -1.93 -7.93
C THR A 61 -6.85 -0.85 -7.06
N LEU A 62 -6.87 0.38 -7.56
CA LEU A 62 -7.27 1.57 -6.83
C LEU A 62 -8.49 2.22 -7.49
N GLY A 63 -9.48 2.54 -6.66
CA GLY A 63 -10.53 3.53 -6.90
C GLY A 63 -10.15 4.83 -6.18
N SER A 64 -10.97 5.25 -5.20
CA SER A 64 -10.71 6.43 -4.37
C SER A 64 -9.52 6.29 -3.40
N CYS A 65 -9.10 5.06 -3.16
CA CYS A 65 -7.97 4.69 -2.29
C CYS A 65 -6.63 5.15 -2.90
N ILE A 66 -5.58 5.19 -2.07
CA ILE A 66 -4.23 5.57 -2.48
C ILE A 66 -3.26 4.41 -2.23
N ALA A 67 -2.32 4.24 -3.15
CA ALA A 67 -1.08 3.51 -2.91
C ALA A 67 0.10 4.47 -2.93
N ALA A 68 0.86 4.50 -1.82
CA ALA A 68 2.18 5.09 -1.78
C ALA A 68 3.22 4.00 -2.01
N CYS A 69 4.04 4.16 -3.06
CA CYS A 69 5.20 3.34 -3.33
C CYS A 69 6.44 4.09 -2.84
N LEU A 70 7.16 3.53 -1.88
CA LEU A 70 8.41 4.10 -1.38
C LEU A 70 9.58 3.26 -1.88
N TYR A 71 10.67 3.92 -2.23
CA TYR A 71 11.91 3.26 -2.64
C TYR A 71 13.12 4.00 -2.09
N ASP A 72 14.01 3.25 -1.46
CA ASP A 72 15.33 3.75 -1.07
C ASP A 72 16.37 3.36 -2.12
N ARG A 73 16.99 4.36 -2.75
CA ARG A 73 17.96 4.16 -3.83
C ARG A 73 19.27 3.53 -3.36
N ASN A 74 19.65 3.76 -2.11
CA ASN A 74 20.92 3.30 -1.55
C ASN A 74 20.78 1.86 -1.04
N ALA A 75 19.76 1.61 -0.22
CA ALA A 75 19.48 0.29 0.33
C ALA A 75 18.86 -0.67 -0.71
N LYS A 76 18.32 -0.14 -1.81
CA LYS A 76 17.57 -0.89 -2.84
C LYS A 76 16.39 -1.68 -2.26
N VAL A 77 15.74 -1.09 -1.25
CA VAL A 77 14.53 -1.62 -0.62
C VAL A 77 13.36 -0.79 -1.10
N GLY A 78 12.25 -1.44 -1.43
CA GLY A 78 11.02 -0.78 -1.79
C GLY A 78 9.81 -1.40 -1.12
N GLY A 79 8.75 -0.62 -0.99
CA GLY A 79 7.47 -1.15 -0.55
C GLY A 79 6.30 -0.33 -1.07
N MET A 80 5.12 -0.92 -0.96
CA MET A 80 3.87 -0.27 -1.34
C MET A 80 2.80 -0.55 -0.28
N ASN A 81 2.03 0.48 0.08
CA ASN A 81 0.83 0.35 0.89
C ASN A 81 -0.44 0.56 0.06
N HIS A 82 -1.60 0.27 0.65
CA HIS A 82 -2.91 0.59 0.10
C HIS A 82 -3.83 1.06 1.23
N PHE A 83 -3.97 2.38 1.40
CA PHE A 83 -4.86 2.96 2.40
C PHE A 83 -6.14 3.53 1.75
N MET A 84 -7.22 3.59 2.54
CA MET A 84 -8.55 3.98 2.07
C MET A 84 -8.98 5.37 2.52
N LEU A 85 -8.46 5.83 3.66
CA LEU A 85 -8.89 7.07 4.33
C LEU A 85 -7.66 7.82 4.86
N PRO A 86 -7.72 9.16 5.00
CA PRO A 86 -6.55 9.93 5.40
C PRO A 86 -6.17 9.66 6.86
N ASP A 87 -7.16 9.69 7.75
CA ASP A 87 -6.99 9.51 9.19
C ASP A 87 -8.26 8.91 9.81
N GLY A 88 -8.14 8.35 11.01
CA GLY A 88 -9.26 7.83 11.79
C GLY A 88 -8.84 7.19 13.10
N ALA A 89 -9.83 6.79 13.89
CA ALA A 89 -9.56 6.21 15.21
C ALA A 89 -8.99 4.79 15.10
N GLY A 90 -7.81 4.58 15.69
CA GLY A 90 -7.20 3.27 15.91
C GLY A 90 -6.06 2.90 14.94
N ASP A 91 -5.32 1.86 15.32
CA ASP A 91 -4.13 1.36 14.62
C ASP A 91 -4.50 0.46 13.44
N SER A 92 -5.04 1.07 12.37
CA SER A 92 -5.48 0.33 11.18
C SER A 92 -4.78 0.80 9.93
N GLY A 93 -4.21 -0.14 9.14
CA GLY A 93 -3.61 0.13 7.83
C GLY A 93 -4.58 0.74 6.81
N ARG A 94 -5.86 0.82 7.15
CA ARG A 94 -6.90 1.51 6.38
C ARG A 94 -6.71 3.03 6.37
N TYR A 95 -6.09 3.58 7.42
CA TYR A 95 -5.82 5.01 7.57
C TYR A 95 -4.41 5.34 7.09
N GLY A 96 -4.27 6.45 6.37
CA GLY A 96 -3.04 6.85 5.71
C GLY A 96 -1.91 7.11 6.70
N SER A 97 -2.19 7.73 7.85
CA SER A 97 -1.21 8.00 8.91
C SER A 97 -0.50 6.72 9.36
N TYR A 98 -1.26 5.73 9.80
CA TYR A 98 -0.76 4.44 10.24
C TYR A 98 -0.15 3.61 9.08
N ALA A 99 -0.76 3.62 7.89
CA ALA A 99 -0.26 2.87 6.74
C ALA A 99 1.10 3.39 6.22
N MET A 100 1.32 4.70 6.28
CA MET A 100 2.61 5.31 5.92
C MET A 100 3.68 4.99 6.96
N GLU A 101 3.33 5.08 8.24
CA GLU A 101 4.25 4.75 9.33
C GLU A 101 4.69 3.28 9.30
N LEU A 102 3.74 2.34 9.15
CA LEU A 102 4.05 0.92 9.01
C LEU A 102 5.02 0.65 7.85
N LEU A 103 4.74 1.26 6.70
CA LEU A 103 5.55 1.09 5.50
C LEU A 103 6.98 1.61 5.71
N ILE A 104 7.13 2.84 6.19
CA ILE A 104 8.43 3.47 6.44
C ILE A 104 9.22 2.67 7.48
N ASN A 105 8.59 2.29 8.59
CA ASN A 105 9.26 1.55 9.65
C ASN A 105 9.70 0.16 9.18
N GLU A 106 8.91 -0.53 8.36
CA GLU A 106 9.32 -1.82 7.81
C GLU A 106 10.47 -1.68 6.79
N MET A 107 10.47 -0.63 5.97
CA MET A 107 11.61 -0.34 5.10
C MET A 107 12.88 -0.04 5.90
N MET A 108 12.78 0.73 6.99
CA MET A 108 13.91 1.06 7.85
C MET A 108 14.51 -0.17 8.54
N LYS A 109 13.67 -1.13 8.95
CA LYS A 109 14.14 -2.43 9.50
C LYS A 109 14.96 -3.23 8.49
N ARG A 110 14.81 -2.97 7.20
CA ARG A 110 15.57 -3.59 6.10
C ARG A 110 16.74 -2.73 5.62
N GLY A 111 17.09 -1.67 6.36
CA GLY A 111 18.27 -0.84 6.10
C GLY A 111 17.99 0.42 5.27
N ALA A 112 16.74 0.71 4.92
CA ALA A 112 16.39 1.98 4.28
C ALA A 112 16.54 3.17 5.24
N GLN A 113 16.82 4.35 4.70
CA GLN A 113 16.91 5.61 5.43
C GLN A 113 15.92 6.62 4.84
N ARG A 114 15.17 7.31 5.70
CA ARG A 114 14.16 8.29 5.26
C ARG A 114 14.74 9.36 4.33
N SER A 115 15.98 9.78 4.57
CA SER A 115 16.70 10.79 3.77
C SER A 115 16.98 10.36 2.32
N THR A 116 16.94 9.06 2.03
CA THR A 116 17.24 8.48 0.70
C THR A 116 16.04 7.80 0.06
N MET A 117 14.87 7.87 0.73
CA MET A 117 13.60 7.41 0.20
C MET A 117 13.03 8.39 -0.81
N GLU A 118 12.34 7.85 -1.80
CA GLU A 118 11.52 8.61 -2.73
C GLU A 118 10.15 7.97 -2.85
N ALA A 119 9.15 8.78 -3.14
CA ALA A 119 7.77 8.35 -3.25
C ALA A 119 7.23 8.41 -4.68
N LYS A 120 6.40 7.42 -5.01
CA LYS A 120 5.48 7.46 -6.16
C LYS A 120 4.07 7.21 -5.67
N VAL A 121 3.13 8.05 -6.09
CA VAL A 121 1.77 8.06 -5.52
C VAL A 121 0.74 7.80 -6.62
N PHE A 122 -0.15 6.85 -6.37
CA PHE A 122 -1.16 6.43 -7.34
C PHE A 122 -2.54 6.29 -6.68
N GLY A 123 -3.61 6.47 -7.47
CA GLY A 123 -4.98 6.23 -7.03
C GLY A 123 -5.82 7.50 -6.92
N GLY A 124 -6.65 7.64 -5.89
CA GLY A 124 -7.49 8.81 -5.68
C GLY A 124 -8.56 9.01 -6.77
N GLY A 125 -8.83 7.98 -7.58
CA GLY A 125 -9.72 8.05 -8.73
C GLY A 125 -11.19 8.15 -8.33
N GLN A 126 -11.97 8.83 -9.17
CA GLN A 126 -13.40 9.06 -9.01
C GLN A 126 -14.19 8.06 -9.85
N VAL A 127 -14.45 6.88 -9.29
CA VAL A 127 -15.08 5.76 -10.02
C VAL A 127 -16.60 5.97 -10.23
N VAL A 128 -17.23 6.89 -9.50
CA VAL A 128 -18.64 7.31 -9.69
C VAL A 128 -18.78 8.83 -9.58
N ALA A 129 -19.56 9.40 -10.50
CA ALA A 129 -20.08 10.77 -10.41
C ALA A 129 -21.13 10.86 -9.29
N GLY A 130 -20.76 11.49 -8.19
CA GLY A 130 -21.62 11.71 -7.02
C GLY A 130 -20.88 12.50 -5.94
N MET A 131 -21.58 13.36 -5.21
CA MET A 131 -20.99 14.37 -4.32
C MET A 131 -20.14 13.77 -3.18
N THR A 132 -20.42 12.52 -2.76
CA THR A 132 -19.78 11.86 -1.61
C THR A 132 -18.44 11.19 -1.93
N THR A 133 -18.26 10.63 -3.14
CA THR A 133 -17.00 9.98 -3.58
C THR A 133 -15.96 11.00 -4.03
N MET A 134 -16.42 12.13 -4.57
CA MET A 134 -15.57 13.24 -5.03
C MET A 134 -14.64 13.75 -3.93
N ASN A 135 -15.10 13.72 -2.67
CA ASN A 135 -14.34 14.21 -1.52
C ASN A 135 -13.28 13.20 -1.01
N VAL A 136 -13.52 11.89 -1.14
CA VAL A 136 -12.62 10.87 -0.55
C VAL A 136 -11.28 10.80 -1.28
N GLY A 137 -11.30 10.67 -2.62
CA GLY A 137 -10.09 10.59 -3.42
C GLY A 137 -9.21 11.83 -3.31
N GLU A 138 -9.83 13.01 -3.28
CA GLU A 138 -9.14 14.29 -3.09
C GLU A 138 -8.55 14.41 -1.68
N ARG A 139 -9.31 14.08 -0.63
CA ARG A 139 -8.80 14.06 0.76
C ARG A 139 -7.63 13.11 0.94
N ASN A 140 -7.72 11.90 0.37
CA ASN A 140 -6.64 10.91 0.43
C ASN A 140 -5.38 11.42 -0.29
N THR A 141 -5.57 12.07 -1.45
CA THR A 141 -4.48 12.65 -2.23
C THR A 141 -3.82 13.80 -1.47
N ASN A 142 -4.60 14.73 -0.92
CA ASN A 142 -4.07 15.86 -0.16
C ASN A 142 -3.30 15.37 1.07
N PHE A 143 -3.88 14.43 1.81
CA PHE A 143 -3.24 13.82 2.97
C PHE A 143 -1.86 13.23 2.64
N VAL A 144 -1.75 12.36 1.62
CA VAL A 144 -0.47 11.69 1.35
C VAL A 144 0.59 12.68 0.85
N MET A 145 0.18 13.71 0.10
CA MET A 145 1.10 14.74 -0.37
C MET A 145 1.63 15.58 0.78
N ASP A 146 0.77 15.95 1.74
CA ASP A 146 1.16 16.70 2.94
C ASP A 146 2.01 15.86 3.89
N TYR A 147 1.66 14.57 4.08
CA TYR A 147 2.44 13.63 4.88
C TYR A 147 3.86 13.49 4.32
N LEU A 148 3.99 13.21 3.02
CA LEU A 148 5.30 13.04 2.36
C LEU A 148 6.14 14.32 2.40
N LYS A 149 5.51 15.48 2.24
CA LYS A 149 6.17 16.79 2.40
C LYS A 149 6.68 16.99 3.82
N THR A 150 5.89 16.63 4.83
CA THR A 150 6.25 16.75 6.25
C THR A 150 7.41 15.82 6.61
N GLU A 151 7.38 14.58 6.12
CA GLU A 151 8.47 13.60 6.29
C GLU A 151 9.70 13.87 5.40
N ARG A 152 9.65 14.92 4.56
CA ARG A 152 10.70 15.31 3.60
C ARG A 152 11.07 14.20 2.61
N ILE A 153 10.09 13.38 2.23
CA ILE A 153 10.25 12.33 1.22
C ILE A 153 9.78 12.90 -0.14
N PRO A 154 10.68 13.11 -1.12
CA PRO A 154 10.30 13.69 -2.40
C PRO A 154 9.38 12.77 -3.20
N VAL A 155 8.30 13.33 -3.74
CA VAL A 155 7.42 12.66 -4.71
C VAL A 155 8.02 12.81 -6.10
N VAL A 156 8.56 11.73 -6.65
CA VAL A 156 9.22 11.73 -7.97
C VAL A 156 8.27 11.37 -9.12
N SER A 157 7.10 10.81 -8.82
CA SER A 157 6.06 10.54 -9.80
C SER A 157 4.69 10.41 -9.14
N LYS A 158 3.63 10.80 -9.85
CA LYS A 158 2.26 10.58 -9.39
C LYS A 158 1.28 10.41 -10.55
N ASP A 159 0.30 9.53 -10.38
CA ASP A 159 -0.91 9.46 -11.22
C ASP A 159 -2.12 9.28 -10.29
N VAL A 160 -2.68 10.41 -9.90
CA VAL A 160 -3.76 10.52 -8.90
C VAL A 160 -5.00 11.19 -9.51
N LEU A 161 -6.13 11.12 -8.82
CA LEU A 161 -7.41 11.72 -9.25
C LEU A 161 -7.90 11.11 -10.55
N ASP A 162 -8.58 11.84 -11.43
CA ASP A 162 -9.17 11.31 -12.68
C ASP A 162 -10.32 10.31 -12.46
N VAL A 163 -11.10 10.04 -13.50
CA VAL A 163 -12.34 9.23 -13.46
C VAL A 163 -12.10 7.73 -13.63
N TYR A 164 -10.83 7.32 -13.77
CA TYR A 164 -10.48 5.93 -14.08
C TYR A 164 -9.89 5.20 -12.87
N PRO A 165 -10.35 3.96 -12.60
CA PRO A 165 -9.61 3.05 -11.74
C PRO A 165 -8.22 2.77 -12.28
N ARG A 166 -7.29 2.43 -11.38
CA ARG A 166 -5.89 2.15 -11.74
C ARG A 166 -5.46 0.80 -11.23
N LYS A 167 -4.90 -0.03 -12.12
CA LYS A 167 -4.06 -1.16 -11.71
C LYS A 167 -2.63 -0.65 -11.59
N VAL A 168 -2.06 -0.74 -10.39
CA VAL A 168 -0.69 -0.34 -10.08
C VAL A 168 0.15 -1.60 -9.92
N CYS A 169 1.36 -1.55 -10.48
CA CYS A 169 2.37 -2.57 -10.31
C CYS A 169 3.70 -1.90 -9.97
N PHE A 170 4.29 -2.29 -8.85
CA PHE A 170 5.52 -1.72 -8.32
C PHE A 170 6.59 -2.81 -8.17
N LEU A 171 7.81 -2.51 -8.60
CA LEU A 171 8.96 -3.40 -8.48
C LEU A 171 9.85 -2.89 -7.34
N PRO A 172 9.84 -3.53 -6.16
CA PRO A 172 10.44 -2.96 -4.97
C PRO A 172 11.97 -2.98 -5.01
N GLY A 173 12.61 -3.95 -5.71
CA GLY A 173 14.06 -3.96 -5.89
C GLY A 173 14.62 -2.86 -6.81
N SER A 174 13.78 -2.19 -7.61
CA SER A 174 14.22 -1.14 -8.56
C SER A 174 13.52 0.20 -8.41
N GLY A 175 12.46 0.26 -7.59
CA GLY A 175 11.59 1.42 -7.46
C GLY A 175 10.73 1.72 -8.69
N LYS A 176 10.77 0.90 -9.76
CA LYS A 176 9.93 1.11 -10.96
C LYS A 176 8.46 0.89 -10.65
N ALA A 177 7.61 1.71 -11.25
CA ALA A 177 6.16 1.61 -11.11
C ALA A 177 5.52 1.68 -12.49
N MET A 178 4.46 0.91 -12.69
CA MET A 178 3.65 0.89 -13.90
C MET A 178 2.19 1.04 -13.50
N VAL A 179 1.46 1.85 -14.25
CA VAL A 179 0.04 2.11 -14.01
C VAL A 179 -0.74 1.85 -15.29
N LYS A 180 -1.82 1.11 -15.15
CA LYS A 180 -2.82 0.94 -16.21
C LYS A 180 -4.15 1.51 -15.73
N ARG A 181 -4.63 2.56 -16.39
CA ARG A 181 -6.01 3.02 -16.25
C ARG A 181 -6.95 1.97 -16.82
N LEU A 182 -7.96 1.59 -16.05
CA LEU A 182 -8.90 0.54 -16.42
C LEU A 182 -10.17 1.14 -17.00
N ALA A 183 -10.78 0.43 -17.94
CA ALA A 183 -12.12 0.75 -18.42
C ALA A 183 -13.13 0.61 -17.26
N PRO A 184 -14.26 1.35 -17.28
CA PRO A 184 -15.27 1.32 -16.20
C PRO A 184 -16.01 -0.01 -16.00
N THR A 185 -15.62 -1.10 -16.66
CA THR A 185 -16.34 -2.38 -16.67
C THR A 185 -16.29 -3.13 -15.34
N ASN A 186 -15.37 -2.80 -14.42
CA ASN A 186 -15.27 -3.39 -13.07
C ASN A 186 -15.57 -2.36 -11.96
N THR A 187 -16.36 -1.34 -12.27
CA THR A 187 -16.74 -0.27 -11.32
C THR A 187 -17.44 -0.83 -10.08
N GLU A 188 -18.34 -1.81 -10.20
CA GLU A 188 -19.15 -2.30 -9.07
C GLU A 188 -18.33 -2.81 -7.88
N ALA A 189 -17.31 -3.64 -8.12
CA ALA A 189 -16.48 -4.20 -7.05
C ALA A 189 -15.65 -3.11 -6.33
N LEU A 190 -15.15 -2.13 -7.11
CA LEU A 190 -14.42 -0.98 -6.56
C LEU A 190 -15.34 -0.06 -5.76
N LEU A 191 -16.57 0.12 -6.22
CA LEU A 191 -17.57 0.91 -5.51
C LEU A 191 -18.06 0.22 -4.24
N ALA A 192 -18.14 -1.10 -4.23
CA ALA A 192 -18.40 -1.86 -3.00
C ALA A 192 -17.28 -1.65 -1.99
N GLN A 193 -16.02 -1.66 -2.45
CA GLN A 193 -14.85 -1.37 -1.62
C GLN A 193 -14.88 0.07 -1.06
N ASP A 194 -15.09 1.08 -1.92
CA ASP A 194 -15.16 2.49 -1.51
C ASP A 194 -16.33 2.74 -0.53
N ARG A 195 -17.51 2.14 -0.76
CA ARG A 195 -18.66 2.24 0.16
C ARG A 195 -18.38 1.58 1.51
N ALA A 196 -17.78 0.39 1.51
CA ALA A 196 -17.43 -0.31 2.74
C ALA A 196 -16.40 0.46 3.57
N ALA A 197 -15.47 1.18 2.92
CA ALA A 197 -14.54 2.08 3.59
C ALA A 197 -15.29 3.27 4.23
N ALA A 198 -16.18 3.93 3.48
CA ALA A 198 -16.92 5.09 3.96
C ALA A 198 -17.89 4.77 5.12
N GLN A 199 -18.62 3.64 5.06
CA GLN A 199 -19.59 3.26 6.10
C GLN A 199 -18.93 2.96 7.46
N LYS A 200 -17.68 2.46 7.46
CA LYS A 200 -16.92 2.18 8.69
C LYS A 200 -16.17 3.40 9.23
N ALA A 201 -16.07 4.48 8.45
CA ALA A 201 -15.39 5.72 8.82
C ALA A 201 -16.26 6.66 9.66
N VAL A 202 -17.58 6.45 9.71
CA VAL A 202 -18.49 7.24 10.54
C VAL A 202 -18.42 6.70 11.96
N PRO A 203 -17.89 7.45 12.94
CA PRO A 203 -18.01 7.05 14.34
C PRO A 203 -19.50 6.99 14.69
N ALA A 204 -19.91 5.98 15.45
CA ALA A 204 -21.18 6.08 16.15
C ALA A 204 -21.13 7.37 16.98
N ASN A 205 -22.12 8.25 16.82
CA ASN A 205 -22.32 9.41 17.69
C ASN A 205 -22.48 8.90 19.14
N THR A 206 -21.40 8.74 19.88
CA THR A 206 -21.45 8.60 21.33
C THR A 206 -21.38 10.01 21.89
N GLY A 207 -22.52 10.47 22.41
CA GLY A 207 -22.71 11.81 22.96
C GLY A 207 -21.57 12.21 23.90
N GLY A 208 -21.04 13.42 23.69
CA GLY A 208 -19.99 13.99 24.51
C GLY A 208 -20.44 14.16 25.95
N GLY A 209 -19.77 13.46 26.87
CA GLY A 209 -19.68 13.88 28.26
C GLY A 209 -18.56 14.90 28.36
N SER A 210 -18.86 16.08 28.91
CA SER A 210 -17.87 17.10 29.26
C SER A 210 -16.92 16.53 30.31
N VAL A 211 -15.62 16.54 30.02
CA VAL A 211 -14.59 16.35 31.04
C VAL A 211 -14.10 17.72 31.44
N ASP A 212 -14.48 18.16 32.64
CA ASP A 212 -13.82 19.28 33.31
C ASP A 212 -12.44 18.81 33.79
N LEU A 213 -11.42 19.55 33.41
CA LEU A 213 -10.05 19.41 33.93
C LEU A 213 -9.92 20.27 35.19
N PHE A 214 -9.63 19.64 36.32
CA PHE A 214 -8.97 20.26 37.48
C PHE A 214 -7.48 19.98 37.43
#